data_AF-A0A1I1HX85-F1
#
_entry.id   AF-A0A1I1HX85-F1
#
_cell.length_a   1.000
_cell.length_b   1.000
_cell.length_c   1.000
_cell.angle_alpha   90.00
_cell.angle_beta   90.00
_cell.angle_gamma   90.00
#
_symmetry.space_group_name_H-M   'P 1'
#
loop_
_entity.id
_entity.type
_entity.pdbx_description
1 polymer ?
#
loop_
_entity_poly.entity_id
_entity_poly.type
_entity_poly.pdbx_seq_one_letter_code
_entity_poly.pdbx_strand_id
1 'polypeptide(L)'
;MGELTKTLVLDEEAFDKGVEEFAELSTKISKLRKDIEDMLTTIESGFDTPAGHKFIDSCKNNLLEPLDKQEAVVKHISDTLKQCRQEYSSVFSEYNELVQLINN
;
A
#
# COMPACT_ATOMS: atom_id res chain seq x y z
N MET A 1 23.57 2.05 30.94
CA MET A 1 22.38 1.24 30.55
C MET A 1 21.22 2.06 29.97
N GLY A 2 21.15 3.40 30.14
CA GLY A 2 20.01 4.21 29.67
C GLY A 2 20.10 4.80 28.25
N GLU A 3 21.20 4.59 27.51
CA GLU A 3 21.39 5.17 26.17
C GLU A 3 21.15 4.19 25.01
N LEU A 4 21.29 2.88 25.24
CA LEU A 4 21.01 1.87 24.21
C LEU A 4 19.51 1.76 23.89
N THR A 5 18.65 1.96 24.88
CA THR A 5 17.18 1.93 24.72
C THR A 5 16.60 3.15 23.99
N LYS A 6 17.41 4.20 23.75
CA LYS A 6 17.01 5.36 22.94
C LYS A 6 17.37 5.22 21.46
N THR A 7 18.15 4.21 21.07
CA THR A 7 18.89 4.25 19.80
C THR A 7 18.17 3.52 18.65
N LEU A 8 17.24 2.60 18.90
CA LEU A 8 16.42 2.02 17.84
C LEU A 8 15.17 1.36 18.46
N VAL A 9 14.16 2.15 18.83
CA VAL A 9 12.83 1.58 19.12
C VAL A 9 12.09 1.54 17.79
N LEU A 10 12.51 0.65 16.89
CA LEU A 10 11.63 0.20 15.82
C LEU A 10 10.54 -0.63 16.50
N ASP A 11 9.32 -0.11 16.54
CA ASP A 11 8.16 -0.83 17.03
C ASP A 11 7.75 -1.82 15.92
N GLU A 12 8.09 -3.10 16.11
CA GLU A 12 7.79 -4.17 15.14
C GLU A 12 6.28 -4.29 14.88
N GLU A 13 5.44 -4.08 15.90
CA GLU A 13 3.98 -4.14 15.77
C GLU A 13 3.46 -2.98 14.92
N ALA A 14 3.95 -1.76 15.18
CA ALA A 14 3.61 -0.60 14.35
C ALA A 14 4.08 -0.77 12.90
N PHE A 15 5.23 -1.41 12.70
CA PHE A 15 5.79 -1.67 11.38
C PHE A 15 4.93 -2.69 10.61
N ASP A 16 4.56 -3.80 11.24
CA ASP A 16 3.73 -4.85 10.68
C ASP A 16 2.34 -4.34 10.31
N LYS A 17 1.74 -3.58 11.23
CA LYS A 17 0.46 -2.93 10.98
C LYS A 17 0.53 -1.99 9.79
N GLY A 18 1.60 -1.20 9.66
CA GLY A 18 1.79 -0.33 8.50
C GLY A 18 1.86 -1.11 7.18
N VAL A 19 2.62 -2.22 7.14
CA VAL A 19 2.71 -3.09 5.95
C VAL A 19 1.33 -3.61 5.54
N GLU A 20 0.54 -4.09 6.51
CA GLU A 20 -0.80 -4.63 6.30
C GLU A 20 -1.78 -3.54 5.82
N GLU A 21 -1.79 -2.38 6.47
CA GLU A 21 -2.68 -1.27 6.12
C GLU A 21 -2.42 -0.75 4.70
N PHE A 22 -1.15 -0.60 4.29
CA PHE A 22 -0.83 -0.20 2.91
C PHE A 22 -1.19 -1.28 1.90
N ALA A 23 -1.04 -2.57 2.23
CA ALA A 23 -1.47 -3.66 1.35
C ALA A 23 -3.00 -3.69 1.18
N GLU A 24 -3.74 -3.48 2.27
CA GLU A 24 -5.20 -3.38 2.22
C GLU A 24 -5.65 -2.16 1.42
N LEU A 25 -4.98 -1.01 1.60
CA LEU A 25 -5.25 0.21 0.84
C LEU A 25 -5.03 0.00 -0.66
N SER A 26 -3.95 -0.68 -1.07
CA SER A 26 -3.71 -1.05 -2.47
C SER A 26 -4.87 -1.86 -3.04
N THR A 27 -5.35 -2.83 -2.26
CA THR A 27 -6.49 -3.69 -2.66
C THR A 27 -7.78 -2.88 -2.83
N LYS A 28 -8.03 -1.93 -1.92
CA LYS A 28 -9.20 -1.03 -1.99
C LYS A 28 -9.15 -0.13 -3.23
N ILE A 29 -7.99 0.42 -3.58
CA ILE A 29 -7.81 1.25 -4.78
C ILE A 29 -8.06 0.41 -6.05
N SER A 30 -7.49 -0.79 -6.13
CA SER A 30 -7.68 -1.70 -7.25
C SER A 30 -9.17 -2.06 -7.45
N LYS A 31 -9.89 -2.30 -6.34
CA LYS A 31 -11.34 -2.54 -6.38
C LYS A 31 -12.12 -1.32 -6.87
N LEU A 32 -11.82 -0.14 -6.35
CA LEU A 32 -12.48 1.10 -6.77
C LEU A 32 -12.27 1.39 -8.27
N ARG A 33 -11.04 1.19 -8.76
CA ARG A 33 -10.71 1.29 -10.18
C ARG A 33 -11.62 0.39 -11.02
N LYS A 34 -11.76 -0.88 -10.62
CA LYS A 34 -12.61 -1.86 -11.30
C LYS A 34 -14.08 -1.46 -11.29
N ASP A 35 -14.60 -1.03 -10.13
CA ASP A 35 -16.00 -0.60 -10.01
C ASP A 35 -16.30 0.60 -10.94
N ILE A 36 -15.36 1.54 -11.09
CA ILE A 36 -15.49 2.67 -12.02
C ILE A 36 -15.41 2.20 -13.48
N GLU A 37 -14.51 1.29 -13.81
CA GLU A 37 -14.38 0.71 -15.16
C GLU A 37 -15.66 -0.03 -15.59
N ASP A 38 -16.24 -0.83 -14.69
CA ASP A 38 -17.50 -1.54 -14.93
C ASP A 38 -18.67 -0.57 -15.12
N MET A 39 -18.72 0.51 -14.32
CA MET A 39 -19.72 1.58 -14.48
C MET A 39 -19.58 2.28 -15.84
N LEU A 40 -18.36 2.66 -16.24
CA LEU A 40 -18.11 3.32 -17.52
C LEU A 40 -18.49 2.42 -18.71
N THR A 41 -18.18 1.12 -18.63
CA THR A 41 -18.57 0.14 -19.64
C THR A 41 -20.09 0.03 -19.76
N THR A 42 -20.80 0.06 -18.62
CA THR A 42 -22.27 0.06 -18.61
C THR A 42 -22.82 1.31 -19.30
N ILE A 43 -22.27 2.49 -19.02
CA ILE A 43 -22.68 3.75 -19.66
C ILE A 43 -22.39 3.72 -21.16
N GLU A 44 -21.22 3.22 -21.57
CA GLU A 44 -20.80 3.11 -22.98
C GLU A 44 -21.83 2.31 -23.80
N SER A 45 -22.33 1.20 -23.25
CA SER A 45 -23.36 0.37 -23.92
C SER A 45 -24.70 1.08 -24.15
N GLY A 46 -25.07 2.02 -23.26
CA GLY A 46 -26.29 2.82 -23.37
C GLY A 46 -26.10 4.14 -24.11
N PHE A 47 -24.85 4.50 -24.42
CA PHE A 47 -24.47 5.79 -24.98
C PHE A 47 -23.49 5.65 -26.15
N ASP A 48 -23.78 4.70 -27.04
CA ASP A 48 -23.01 4.43 -28.27
C ASP A 48 -23.19 5.54 -29.32
N THR A 49 -22.55 6.66 -29.05
CA THR A 49 -22.50 7.83 -29.93
C THR A 49 -21.07 8.39 -29.94
N PRO A 50 -20.66 9.13 -30.98
CA PRO A 50 -19.33 9.76 -31.00
C PRO A 50 -19.06 10.70 -29.80
N ALA A 51 -20.10 11.32 -29.25
CA ALA A 51 -19.98 12.13 -28.04
C ALA A 51 -19.83 11.27 -26.77
N GLY A 52 -20.54 10.14 -26.71
CA GLY A 52 -20.41 9.16 -25.64
C GLY A 52 -19.03 8.54 -25.56
N HIS A 53 -18.48 8.10 -26.69
CA HIS A 53 -17.10 7.60 -26.75
C HIS A 53 -16.08 8.61 -26.20
N LYS A 54 -16.18 9.88 -26.63
CA LYS A 54 -15.31 10.96 -26.10
C LYS A 54 -15.49 11.22 -24.61
N PHE A 55 -16.73 11.13 -24.11
CA PHE A 55 -17.00 11.28 -22.68
C PHE A 55 -16.37 10.14 -21.88
N ILE A 56 -16.55 8.89 -22.32
CA ILE A 56 -15.97 7.71 -21.69
C ILE A 56 -14.45 7.77 -21.70
N ASP A 57 -13.82 8.14 -22.83
CA ASP A 57 -12.37 8.30 -22.91
C ASP A 57 -11.86 9.37 -21.94
N SER A 58 -12.56 10.50 -21.84
CA SER A 58 -12.23 11.54 -20.87
C SER A 58 -12.34 11.03 -19.42
N CYS A 59 -13.37 10.26 -19.10
CA CYS A 59 -13.53 9.64 -17.78
C CYS A 59 -12.42 8.62 -17.50
N LYS A 60 -12.08 7.75 -18.46
CA LYS A 60 -10.98 6.77 -18.31
C LYS A 60 -9.66 7.50 -18.00
N ASN A 61 -9.32 8.53 -18.76
CA ASN A 61 -8.08 9.28 -18.56
C ASN A 61 -8.06 10.09 -17.26
N ASN A 62 -9.17 10.73 -16.88
CA ASN A 62 -9.19 11.60 -15.70
C ASN A 62 -9.50 10.87 -14.39
N LEU A 63 -10.05 9.65 -14.43
CA LEU A 63 -10.45 8.90 -13.25
C LEU A 63 -9.62 7.62 -13.05
N LEU A 64 -9.42 6.81 -14.10
CA LEU A 64 -8.70 5.54 -13.96
C LEU A 64 -7.19 5.74 -13.89
N GLU A 65 -6.62 6.60 -14.73
CA GLU A 65 -5.17 6.83 -14.74
C GLU A 65 -4.64 7.35 -13.37
N PRO A 66 -5.30 8.31 -12.68
CA PRO A 66 -4.88 8.70 -11.33
C PRO A 66 -4.99 7.55 -10.31
N LEU A 67 -5.99 6.67 -10.43
CA LEU A 67 -6.13 5.52 -9.54
C LEU A 67 -5.01 4.49 -9.76
N ASP A 68 -4.64 4.23 -11.01
CA ASP A 68 -3.50 3.36 -11.37
C ASP A 68 -2.19 3.89 -10.75
N LYS A 69 -1.97 5.21 -10.83
CA LYS A 69 -0.80 5.86 -10.23
C LYS A 69 -0.81 5.76 -8.70
N GLN A 70 -1.97 5.97 -8.07
CA GLN A 70 -2.11 5.84 -6.62
C GLN A 70 -1.88 4.41 -6.15
N GLU A 71 -2.43 3.42 -6.86
CA GLU A 71 -2.19 2.00 -6.57
C GLU A 71 -0.70 1.67 -6.64
N ALA A 72 0.00 2.11 -7.70
CA ALA A 72 1.42 1.88 -7.87
C ALA A 72 2.26 2.47 -6.72
N VAL A 73 1.94 3.69 -6.27
CA VAL A 73 2.64 4.33 -5.14
C VAL A 73 2.37 3.60 -3.83
N VAL A 74 1.11 3.29 -3.53
CA VAL A 74 0.72 2.58 -2.30
C VAL A 74 1.34 1.18 -2.24
N LYS A 75 1.34 0.47 -3.37
CA LYS A 75 2.01 -0.82 -3.51
C LYS A 75 3.52 -0.70 -3.28
N HIS A 76 4.16 0.31 -3.88
CA HIS A 76 5.59 0.54 -3.70
C HIS A 76 5.95 0.83 -2.23
N ILE A 77 5.13 1.59 -1.51
CA ILE A 77 5.31 1.81 -0.07
C ILE A 77 5.20 0.50 0.71
N SER A 78 4.17 -0.32 0.45
CA SER A 78 3.99 -1.62 1.11
C SER A 78 5.20 -2.56 0.85
N ASP A 79 5.66 -2.63 -0.40
CA ASP A 79 6.79 -3.49 -0.78
C ASP A 79 8.11 -2.99 -0.15
N THR A 80 8.32 -1.67 -0.09
CA THR A 80 9.49 -1.06 0.58
C THR A 80 9.48 -1.33 2.08
N LEU A 81 8.32 -1.18 2.73
CA LEU A 81 8.19 -1.51 4.15
C LEU A 81 8.51 -2.99 4.38
N LYS A 82 7.94 -3.91 3.59
CA LYS A 82 8.27 -5.35 3.68
C LYS A 82 9.76 -5.62 3.56
N GLN A 83 10.44 -4.95 2.64
CA GLN A 83 11.89 -5.09 2.47
C GLN A 83 12.65 -4.56 3.69
N CYS A 84 12.32 -3.36 4.19
CA CYS A 84 12.94 -2.83 5.39
C CYS A 84 12.77 -3.79 6.59
N ARG A 85 11.58 -4.39 6.78
CA ARG A 85 11.39 -5.41 7.82
C ARG A 85 12.39 -6.57 7.70
N GLN A 86 12.59 -7.08 6.49
CA GLN A 86 13.52 -8.18 6.25
C GLN A 86 14.95 -7.79 6.60
N GLU A 87 15.37 -6.59 6.21
CA GLU A 87 16.71 -6.06 6.50
C GLU A 87 16.94 -5.86 8.01
N TYR A 88 15.94 -5.37 8.75
CA TYR A 88 16.02 -5.15 10.19
C TYR A 88 15.76 -6.41 11.05
N SER A 89 15.37 -7.54 10.44
CA SER A 89 15.05 -8.79 11.15
C SER A 89 16.17 -9.28 12.07
N SER A 90 17.43 -9.14 11.64
CA SER A 90 18.61 -9.48 12.43
C SER A 90 18.73 -8.61 13.68
N VAL A 91 18.48 -7.30 13.57
CA VAL A 91 18.53 -6.34 14.67
C VAL A 91 17.47 -6.67 15.73
N PHE A 92 16.26 -7.05 15.30
CA PHE A 92 15.20 -7.48 16.22
C PHE A 92 15.55 -8.79 16.94
N SER A 93 16.13 -9.76 16.24
CA SER A 93 16.55 -11.04 16.82
C SER A 93 17.65 -10.84 17.86
N GLU A 94 18.70 -10.09 17.51
CA GLU A 94 19.84 -9.80 18.39
C GLU A 94 19.41 -9.01 19.63
N TYR A 95 18.49 -8.05 19.47
CA TYR A 95 17.92 -7.31 20.60
C TYR A 95 17.14 -8.23 21.55
N ASN A 96 16.28 -9.11 21.02
CA ASN A 96 15.50 -10.06 21.81
C ASN A 96 16.41 -11.05 22.57
N GLU A 97 17.47 -11.54 21.92
CA GLU A 97 18.49 -12.38 22.57
C GLU A 97 19.21 -11.64 23.71
N LEU A 98 19.61 -10.39 23.48
CA LEU A 98 20.22 -9.54 24.51
C LEU A 98 19.29 -9.31 25.71
N VAL A 99 18.01 -9.02 25.47
CA VAL A 99 17.01 -8.85 26.53
C VAL A 99 16.82 -10.15 27.33
N GLN A 100 16.77 -11.31 26.66
CA GLN A 100 16.70 -12.61 27.34
C GLN A 100 17.94 -12.92 28.18
N LEU A 101 19.13 -12.56 27.71
CA LEU A 101 20.38 -12.75 28.44
C LEU A 101 20.52 -11.81 29.65
N ILE A 102 19.97 -10.60 29.59
CA ILE A 102 20.01 -9.64 30.71
C ILE A 102 18.97 -9.97 31.78
N ASN A 103 17.84 -10.59 31.40
CA ASN A 103 16.76 -10.95 32.33
C ASN A 103 16.90 -12.36 32.95
N ASN A 104 17.94 -13.11 32.60
CA ASN A 104 18.39 -14.36 33.25
C ASN A 104 19.55 -14.10 34.20
#